data_AF-A0A3C0SMC4-F1
#
_entry.id   AF-A0A3C0SMC4-F1
#
_cell.length_a   1.000
_cell.length_b   1.000
_cell.length_c   1.000
_cell.angle_alpha   90.00
_cell.angle_beta   90.00
_cell.angle_gamma   90.00
#
_symmetry.space_group_name_H-M   'P 1'
#
loop_
_entity.id
_entity.type
_entity.pdbx_description
1 polymer ?
#
loop_
_entity_poly.entity_id
_entity_poly.type
_entity_poly.pdbx_seq_one_letter_code
_entity_poly.pdbx_strand_id
1 'polypeptide(L)'
;NPKIKTKCRTNSKIIKAYLYVDSHYFSKRESISFNEDGLIGFAGWASSSNVRPIILGFNKWCDWLAEEKLDANKSEKLVSNS
;
A
#
# COMPACT_ATOMS: atom_id res chain seq x y z
N ASN A 1 -17.28 -8.55 -4.31
CA ASN A 1 -17.03 -7.09 -4.12
C ASN A 1 -15.53 -6.87 -4.01
N PRO A 2 -14.91 -6.03 -4.86
CA PRO A 2 -13.46 -5.86 -4.81
C PRO A 2 -13.04 -5.10 -3.55
N LYS A 3 -12.02 -5.62 -2.87
CA LYS A 3 -11.40 -5.00 -1.67
C LYS A 3 -10.42 -3.89 -2.01
N ILE A 4 -10.26 -3.59 -3.30
CA ILE A 4 -9.36 -2.59 -3.84
C ILE A 4 -10.13 -1.79 -4.87
N LYS A 5 -10.01 -0.46 -4.80
CA LYS A 5 -10.50 0.46 -5.83
C LYS A 5 -9.36 1.32 -6.30
N THR A 6 -9.02 1.24 -7.58
CA THR A 6 -8.02 2.08 -8.22
C THR A 6 -8.69 3.09 -9.13
N LYS A 7 -8.06 4.26 -9.29
CA LYS A 7 -8.35 5.20 -10.37
C LYS A 7 -7.07 5.42 -11.15
N CYS A 8 -7.17 5.29 -12.47
CA CYS A 8 -6.07 5.53 -13.39
C CYS A 8 -6.37 6.75 -14.27
N ARG A 9 -5.32 7.37 -14.79
CA ARG A 9 -5.42 8.28 -15.95
C ARG A 9 -5.62 7.48 -17.23
N THR A 10 -5.91 8.18 -18.31
CA THR A 10 -6.09 7.62 -19.66
C THR A 10 -4.89 6.83 -20.16
N ASN A 11 -3.69 7.11 -19.65
CA ASN A 11 -2.45 6.39 -19.94
C ASN A 11 -2.18 5.18 -19.01
N SER A 12 -3.21 4.66 -18.33
CA SER A 12 -3.11 3.55 -17.37
C SER A 12 -2.24 3.81 -16.14
N LYS A 13 -1.74 5.04 -15.94
CA LYS A 13 -1.03 5.42 -14.70
C LYS A 13 -2.01 5.49 -13.54
N ILE A 14 -1.76 4.73 -12.48
CA ILE A 14 -2.54 4.83 -11.23
C ILE A 14 -2.32 6.22 -10.63
N ILE A 15 -3.41 6.91 -10.32
CA ILE A 15 -3.39 8.22 -9.65
C ILE A 15 -3.85 8.16 -8.20
N LYS A 16 -4.67 7.16 -7.85
CA LYS A 16 -5.08 6.90 -6.48
C LYS A 16 -5.58 5.47 -6.32
N ALA A 17 -5.45 4.94 -5.12
CA ALA A 17 -5.86 3.58 -4.79
C ALA A 17 -6.41 3.52 -3.36
N TYR A 18 -7.46 2.73 -3.17
CA TYR A 18 -8.15 2.59 -1.89
C TYR A 18 -8.29 1.11 -1.56
N LEU A 19 -7.82 0.72 -0.38
CA LEU A 19 -7.98 -0.62 0.16
C LEU A 19 -9.12 -0.61 1.17
N TYR A 20 -9.94 -1.65 1.13
CA TYR A 20 -11.10 -1.81 1.99
C TYR A 20 -11.04 -3.12 2.77
N VAL A 21 -11.51 -3.07 4.00
CA VAL A 21 -11.61 -4.22 4.90
C VAL A 21 -13.05 -4.40 5.38
N ASP A 22 -13.35 -5.66 5.72
CA ASP A 22 -14.61 -6.07 6.32
C ASP A 22 -14.34 -6.59 7.73
N SER A 23 -15.38 -6.56 8.57
CA SER A 23 -15.42 -7.18 9.89
C SER A 23 -16.80 -7.82 10.08
N HIS A 24 -17.03 -8.48 11.21
CA HIS A 24 -18.32 -9.11 11.50
C HIS A 24 -19.47 -8.09 11.64
N TYR A 25 -19.18 -6.80 11.86
CA TYR A 25 -20.17 -5.74 12.09
C TYR A 25 -20.10 -4.59 11.07
N PHE A 26 -19.20 -4.66 10.08
CA PHE A 26 -19.16 -3.69 8.97
C PHE A 26 -18.60 -4.32 7.70
N SER A 27 -18.94 -3.74 6.56
CA SER A 27 -18.29 -4.04 5.30
C SER A 27 -17.77 -2.77 4.64
N LYS A 28 -16.75 -2.92 3.79
CA LYS A 28 -16.19 -1.88 2.93
C LYS A 28 -15.71 -0.62 3.66
N ARG A 29 -15.05 -0.78 4.80
CA ARG A 29 -14.39 0.34 5.48
C ARG A 29 -13.01 0.57 4.87
N GLU A 30 -12.68 1.81 4.53
CA GLU A 30 -11.38 2.16 3.96
C GLU A 30 -10.27 1.91 5.00
N SER A 31 -9.33 1.03 4.70
CA SER A 31 -8.18 0.74 5.57
C SER A 31 -6.96 1.58 5.20
N ILE A 32 -6.66 1.71 3.91
CA ILE A 32 -5.53 2.50 3.40
C ILE A 32 -5.98 3.27 2.16
N SER A 33 -5.68 4.57 2.12
CA SER A 33 -5.87 5.42 0.94
C SER A 33 -4.55 5.96 0.44
N PHE A 34 -4.25 5.71 -0.83
CA PHE A 34 -3.21 6.40 -1.60
C PHE A 34 -3.89 7.52 -2.37
N ASN A 35 -3.76 8.74 -1.89
CA ASN A 35 -4.45 9.90 -2.45
C ASN A 35 -3.67 10.52 -3.60
N GLU A 36 -4.38 11.28 -4.45
CA GLU A 36 -3.80 11.90 -5.66
C GLU A 36 -2.79 13.01 -5.33
N ASP A 37 -2.87 13.60 -4.13
CA ASP A 37 -1.94 14.58 -3.59
C ASP A 37 -0.64 13.95 -3.02
N GLY A 38 -0.53 12.63 -3.03
CA GLY A 38 0.61 11.90 -2.51
C GLY A 38 0.53 11.56 -1.01
N LEU A 39 -0.53 11.97 -0.30
CA LEU A 39 -0.73 11.59 1.09
C LEU A 39 -1.29 10.17 1.21
N ILE A 40 -0.81 9.44 2.22
CA ILE A 40 -1.32 8.10 2.57
C ILE A 40 -2.17 8.21 3.84
N GLY A 41 -3.44 7.83 3.73
CA GLY A 41 -4.38 7.78 4.85
C GLY A 41 -4.50 6.37 5.43
N PHE A 42 -4.69 6.28 6.75
CA PHE A 42 -4.86 5.01 7.47
C PHE A 42 -6.15 5.03 8.29
N ALA A 43 -7.09 4.17 7.93
CA ALA A 43 -8.33 3.85 8.62
C ALA A 43 -8.86 4.96 9.56
N GLY A 44 -9.20 6.14 9.02
CA GLY A 44 -9.58 7.31 9.84
C GLY A 44 -10.84 7.13 10.71
N TRP A 45 -11.57 6.03 10.51
CA TRP A 45 -12.71 5.63 11.34
C TRP A 45 -12.32 4.76 12.55
N ALA A 46 -11.10 4.22 12.57
CA ALA A 46 -10.64 3.27 13.57
C ALA A 46 -10.00 3.98 14.78
N SER A 47 -10.14 3.38 15.96
CA SER A 47 -9.35 3.78 17.13
C SER A 47 -7.87 3.50 16.90
N SER A 48 -7.01 4.14 17.70
CA SER A 48 -5.56 3.90 17.71
C SER A 48 -5.18 2.42 17.86
N SER A 49 -5.91 1.67 18.68
CA SER A 49 -5.71 0.22 18.85
C SER A 49 -6.04 -0.58 17.58
N ASN A 50 -7.12 -0.21 16.89
CA ASN A 50 -7.63 -0.96 15.74
C ASN A 50 -6.94 -0.61 14.42
N VAL A 51 -6.36 0.59 14.31
CA VAL A 51 -5.53 0.96 13.15
C VAL A 51 -4.14 0.32 13.21
N ARG A 52 -3.64 -0.03 14.41
CA ARG A 52 -2.29 -0.56 14.62
C ARG A 52 -1.94 -1.78 13.75
N PRO A 53 -2.79 -2.81 13.59
CA PRO A 53 -2.48 -3.93 12.72
C PRO A 53 -2.29 -3.53 11.25
N ILE A 54 -3.06 -2.55 10.77
CA ILE A 54 -2.97 -2.03 9.40
C ILE A 54 -1.63 -1.31 9.21
N ILE A 55 -1.25 -0.44 10.15
CA ILE A 55 0.03 0.27 10.11
C ILE A 55 1.21 -0.70 10.16
N LEU A 56 1.18 -1.69 11.05
CA LEU A 56 2.25 -2.69 11.15
C LEU A 56 2.38 -3.53 9.87
N GLY A 57 1.25 -3.90 9.26
CA GLY A 57 1.26 -4.60 7.98
C GLY A 57 1.85 -3.74 6.87
N PHE A 58 1.49 -2.45 6.82
CA PHE A 58 2.04 -1.51 5.85
C PHE A 58 3.55 -1.33 6.03
N ASN A 59 4.04 -1.15 7.25
CA ASN A 59 5.47 -1.03 7.52
C ASN A 59 6.25 -2.26 7.07
N LYS A 60 5.76 -3.47 7.41
CA LYS A 60 6.38 -4.72 6.95
C LYS A 60 6.46 -4.83 5.44
N TRP A 61 5.43 -4.35 4.74
CA TRP A 61 5.42 -4.31 3.28
C TRP A 61 6.44 -3.31 2.73
N CYS A 62 6.59 -2.14 3.36
CA CYS A 62 7.64 -1.18 3.01
C CYS A 62 9.05 -1.74 3.22
N ASP A 63 9.28 -2.44 4.34
CA ASP A 63 10.56 -3.08 4.65
C ASP A 63 10.89 -4.13 3.57
N TRP A 64 9.93 -4.99 3.24
CA TRP A 64 10.07 -5.98 2.17
C TRP A 64 10.38 -5.34 0.81
N LEU A 65 9.68 -4.26 0.43
CA LEU A 65 9.97 -3.52 -0.81
C LEU A 65 11.37 -2.90 -0.82
N ALA A 66 11.87 -2.46 0.34
CA ALA A 66 13.22 -1.90 0.46
C ALA A 66 14.27 -3.00 0.27
N GLU A 67 14.06 -4.16 0.87
CA GLU A 67 14.91 -5.35 0.69
C GLU A 67 14.95 -5.82 -0.77
N GLU A 68 13.79 -5.96 -1.43
CA GLU A 68 13.74 -6.34 -2.85
C GLU A 68 14.51 -5.37 -3.74
N LYS A 69 14.42 -4.06 -3.49
CA LYS A 69 15.18 -3.05 -4.23
C LYS A 69 16.68 -3.17 -4.01
N LEU A 70 17.12 -3.49 -2.78
CA LEU A 70 18.54 -3.71 -2.50
C LEU A 70 19.09 -4.90 -3.28
N ASP A 71 18.30 -5.96 -3.42
CA ASP A 71 18.73 -7.15 -4.15
C ASP A 71 18.74 -6.94 -5.67
N ALA A 72 17.77 -6.19 -6.22
CA ALA A 72 17.81 -5.76 -7.62
C ALA A 72 19.05 -4.90 -7.94
N ASN A 73 19.41 -3.97 -7.05
CA ASN A 73 20.59 -3.12 -7.25
C ASN A 73 21.92 -3.89 -7.12
N LYS A 74 21.97 -4.97 -6.33
CA LYS A 74 23.14 -5.85 -6.24
C LYS A 74 23.32 -6.65 -7.52
N SER A 75 22.24 -7.20 -8.08
CA SER A 75 22.31 -7.99 -9.32
C SER A 75 22.72 -7.12 -10.52
N GLU A 76 22.21 -5.89 -10.64
CA GLU A 76 22.64 -4.93 -11.68
C GLU A 76 24.13 -4.54 -11.56
N LYS A 77 24.65 -4.38 -10.33
CA LYS A 77 26.08 -4.11 -10.10
C LYS A 77 26.99 -5.30 -10.42
N LEU A 78 26.51 -6.54 -10.28
CA LEU A 78 27.31 -7.72 -10.64
C LEU A 78 27.41 -7.88 -12.17
N VAL A 79 26.31 -7.63 -12.90
CA VAL A 79 26.27 -7.72 -14.37
C VAL A 79 27.11 -6.61 -15.04
N SER A 80 27.17 -5.42 -14.45
CA SER A 80 27.95 -4.30 -15.00
C SER A 80 29.46 -4.38 -14.74
N ASN A 81 29.92 -5.28 -13.86
CA ASN A 81 31.33 -5.51 -13.54
C ASN A 81 31.91 -6.80 -14.16
N SER A 82 31.18 -7.42 -15.09
CA SER A 82 31.55 -8.61 -15.86
C SER A 82 31.53 -8.30 -17.35
#